data_AF-A0A0C2CWX2-F1
#
_entry.id   AF-A0A0C2CWX2-F1
#
_cell.length_a   1.000
_cell.length_b   1.000
_cell.length_c   1.000
_cell.angle_alpha   90.00
_cell.angle_beta   90.00
_cell.angle_gamma   90.00
#
_symmetry.space_group_name_H-M   'P 1'
#
loop_
_entity.id
_entity.type
_entity.pdbx_description
1 polymer ?
#
loop_
_entity_poly.entity_id
_entity_poly.type
_entity_poly.pdbx_seq_one_letter_code
_entity_poly.pdbx_strand_id
1 'polypeptide(L)'
;MAEVFEADATLDLSAGEAGDPNNWPALPPTAVIASTYLRLSDDADSTQSFDSVLGPIIAELMAPAPGLMGLSTSASEACGSLRTLSAWESEEAMMNFVVGEAHLAAIGQVSVISRGGSVTGSWSASELESVSWEAVVAQFADHTGPAY
;
A
#
# COMPACT_ATOMS: atom_id res chain seq x y z
N MET A 1 2.82 14.55 -18.97
CA MET A 1 1.36 14.58 -18.72
C MET A 1 1.19 14.41 -17.23
N ALA A 2 0.44 15.28 -16.57
CA ALA A 2 0.07 15.05 -15.18
C ALA A 2 -0.85 13.82 -15.12
N GLU A 3 -0.54 12.84 -14.26
CA GLU A 3 -1.45 11.74 -13.96
C GLU A 3 -2.73 12.35 -13.39
N VAL A 4 -3.84 12.20 -14.12
CA VAL A 4 -5.17 12.54 -13.61
C VAL A 4 -5.61 11.33 -12.81
N PHE A 5 -5.57 11.43 -11.48
CA PHE A 5 -6.12 10.44 -10.58
C PHE A 5 -7.65 10.45 -10.73
N GLU A 6 -8.20 9.52 -11.51
CA GLU A 6 -9.66 9.30 -11.62
C GLU A 6 -10.18 8.51 -10.41
N ALA A 7 -11.51 8.42 -10.27
CA ALA A 7 -12.20 7.85 -9.12
C ALA A 7 -11.68 6.45 -8.76
N ASP A 8 -10.93 6.42 -7.67
CA ASP A 8 -10.33 5.23 -7.10
C ASP A 8 -11.39 4.33 -6.47
N ALA A 9 -11.42 3.06 -6.90
CA ALA A 9 -12.16 2.06 -6.15
C ALA A 9 -11.36 1.76 -4.88
N THR A 10 -11.86 2.19 -3.73
CA THR A 10 -11.38 1.70 -2.44
C THR A 10 -11.76 0.22 -2.35
N LEU A 11 -10.76 -0.65 -2.29
CA LEU A 11 -10.98 -2.07 -2.06
C LEU A 11 -11.24 -2.24 -0.55
N ASP A 12 -12.49 -2.54 -0.21
CA ASP A 12 -12.94 -2.85 1.15
C ASP A 12 -12.55 -4.30 1.49
N LEU A 13 -11.42 -4.45 2.18
CA LEU A 13 -10.88 -5.72 2.63
C LEU A 13 -11.18 -5.87 4.13
N SER A 14 -12.42 -6.18 4.46
CA SER A 14 -12.88 -6.15 5.84
C SER A 14 -12.25 -7.23 6.74
N ALA A 15 -11.29 -6.82 7.57
CA ALA A 15 -11.23 -7.17 9.00
C ALA A 15 -10.44 -6.08 9.77
N GLY A 16 -11.20 -5.20 10.45
CA GLY A 16 -10.67 -4.16 11.35
C GLY A 16 -10.50 -2.79 10.68
N GLU A 17 -11.61 -2.08 10.44
CA GLU A 17 -11.66 -0.73 9.84
C GLU A 17 -10.74 -0.52 8.62
N ALA A 18 -10.71 -1.51 7.73
CA ALA A 18 -10.24 -1.29 6.37
C ALA A 18 -11.18 -0.28 5.71
N GLY A 19 -10.70 0.94 5.49
CA GLY A 19 -11.56 2.06 5.14
C GLY A 19 -10.79 3.26 4.63
N ASP A 20 -11.55 4.29 4.24
CA ASP A 20 -11.04 5.62 3.91
C ASP A 20 -10.11 6.11 5.04
N PRO A 21 -8.83 6.43 4.77
CA PRO A 21 -7.89 6.88 5.80
C PRO A 21 -8.36 8.14 6.53
N ASN A 22 -9.28 8.92 5.94
CA ASN A 22 -9.91 10.06 6.61
C ASN A 22 -10.76 9.67 7.83
N ASN A 23 -11.15 8.39 7.95
CA ASN A 23 -11.95 7.85 9.05
C ASN A 23 -11.12 7.10 10.09
N TRP A 24 -9.79 7.01 9.93
CA TRP A 24 -8.94 6.36 10.92
C TRP A 24 -8.97 7.11 12.26
N PRO A 25 -8.83 6.40 13.39
CA PRO A 25 -8.65 7.06 14.68
C PRO A 25 -7.39 7.93 14.66
N ALA A 26 -7.35 8.93 15.53
CA ALA A 26 -6.15 9.75 15.69
C ALA A 26 -4.94 8.87 16.01
N LEU A 27 -3.93 8.92 15.14
CA LEU A 27 -2.70 8.14 15.28
C LEU A 27 -1.71 8.86 16.20
N PRO A 28 -0.88 8.11 16.95
CA PRO A 28 0.21 8.72 17.70
C PRO A 28 1.22 9.37 16.73
N PRO A 29 1.88 10.48 17.11
CA PRO A 29 2.87 11.15 16.27
C PRO A 29 4.04 10.26 15.81
N THR A 30 4.29 9.18 16.56
CA THR A 30 5.32 8.17 16.32
C THR A 30 4.85 6.99 15.48
N ALA A 31 3.57 6.91 15.11
CA ALA A 31 3.08 5.87 14.20
C ALA A 31 3.81 6.01 12.86
N VAL A 32 4.03 4.87 12.20
CA VAL A 32 4.63 4.83 10.87
C VAL A 32 3.54 4.66 9.83
N ILE A 33 3.51 5.56 8.86
CA ILE A 33 2.64 5.49 7.70
C ILE A 33 3.46 4.91 6.56
N ALA A 34 3.01 3.81 5.97
CA ALA A 34 3.66 3.18 4.84
C ALA A 34 2.71 3.09 3.66
N SER A 35 3.22 3.38 2.46
CA SER A 35 2.44 3.34 1.24
C SER A 35 3.20 2.70 0.10
N THR A 36 2.47 1.97 -0.74
CA THR A 36 2.95 1.40 -1.98
C THR A 36 2.09 1.90 -3.14
N TYR A 37 2.72 2.26 -4.25
CA TYR A 37 2.08 2.49 -5.54
C TYR A 37 2.67 1.50 -6.55
N LEU A 38 1.82 0.70 -7.16
CA LEU A 38 2.18 -0.33 -8.11
C LEU A 38 1.48 -0.07 -9.45
N ARG A 39 2.26 -0.01 -10.53
CA ARG A 39 1.73 0.06 -11.90
C ARG A 39 1.51 -1.36 -12.39
N LEU A 40 0.27 -1.83 -12.43
CA LEU A 40 -0.07 -3.22 -12.78
C LEU A 40 0.22 -3.49 -14.27
N SER A 41 0.77 -4.65 -14.59
CA SER A 41 0.77 -5.16 -15.97
C SER A 41 -0.66 -5.53 -16.38
N ASP A 42 -0.99 -5.46 -17.67
CA ASP A 42 -2.35 -5.63 -18.21
C ASP A 42 -2.56 -6.95 -18.98
N ASP A 43 -1.56 -7.84 -18.97
CA ASP A 43 -1.68 -9.17 -19.56
C ASP A 43 -2.24 -10.21 -18.56
N ALA A 44 -2.78 -11.30 -19.11
CA ALA A 44 -3.49 -12.32 -18.33
C ALA A 44 -2.57 -13.09 -17.38
N ASP A 45 -1.32 -13.34 -17.77
CA ASP A 45 -0.34 -14.08 -16.96
C ASP A 45 0.09 -13.24 -15.75
N SER A 46 0.26 -11.93 -15.96
CA SER A 46 0.53 -10.97 -14.89
C SER A 46 -0.65 -10.81 -13.93
N THR A 47 -1.89 -10.82 -14.43
CA THR A 47 -3.09 -10.75 -13.58
C THR A 47 -3.20 -11.98 -12.68
N GLN A 48 -2.99 -13.19 -13.24
CA GLN A 48 -2.96 -14.41 -12.45
C GLN A 48 -1.83 -14.41 -11.41
N SER A 49 -0.65 -13.90 -11.79
CA SER A 49 0.50 -13.77 -10.89
C SER A 49 0.19 -12.79 -9.75
N PHE A 50 -0.44 -11.66 -10.06
CA PHE A 50 -0.88 -10.66 -9.09
C PHE A 50 -1.87 -11.24 -8.08
N ASP A 51 -2.92 -11.92 -8.54
CA ASP A 51 -3.92 -12.54 -7.67
C ASP A 51 -3.28 -13.58 -6.73
N SER A 52 -2.27 -14.32 -7.22
CA SER A 52 -1.58 -15.36 -6.45
C SER A 52 -0.75 -14.80 -5.28
N VAL A 53 -0.23 -13.58 -5.40
CA VAL A 53 0.57 -12.93 -4.33
C VAL A 53 -0.24 -11.98 -3.46
N LEU A 54 -1.31 -11.38 -4.00
CA LEU A 54 -2.13 -10.44 -3.26
C LEU A 54 -2.93 -11.13 -2.14
N GLY A 55 -3.53 -12.29 -2.41
CA GLY A 55 -4.34 -13.03 -1.44
C GLY A 55 -3.61 -13.30 -0.11
N PRO A 56 -2.38 -13.88 -0.14
CA PRO A 56 -1.57 -14.07 1.07
C PRO A 56 -1.21 -12.78 1.81
N ILE A 57 -0.87 -11.70 1.10
CA ILE A 57 -0.60 -10.39 1.73
C ILE A 57 -1.82 -9.89 2.48
N ILE A 58 -2.99 -9.94 1.84
CA ILE A 58 -4.26 -9.51 2.46
C ILE A 58 -4.56 -10.38 3.67
N ALA A 59 -4.39 -11.70 3.57
CA ALA A 59 -4.62 -12.61 4.69
C ALA A 59 -3.71 -12.31 5.89
N GLU A 60 -2.43 -11.98 5.66
CA GLU A 60 -1.48 -11.59 6.70
C GLU A 60 -1.87 -10.25 7.34
N LEU A 61 -2.26 -9.26 6.55
CA LEU A 61 -2.71 -7.95 7.07
C LEU A 61 -4.03 -8.04 7.84
N MET A 62 -4.96 -8.91 7.40
CA MET A 62 -6.27 -9.11 8.02
C MET A 62 -6.23 -10.04 9.24
N ALA A 63 -5.24 -10.93 9.34
CA ALA A 63 -4.97 -11.72 10.53
C ALA A 63 -4.14 -10.86 11.47
N PRO A 64 -4.78 -10.13 12.41
CA PRO A 64 -4.30 -8.86 12.99
C PRO A 64 -2.78 -8.78 13.05
N ALA A 65 -2.20 -8.22 11.98
CA ALA A 65 -0.75 -8.09 11.86
C ALA A 65 -0.27 -7.31 13.10
N PRO A 66 0.66 -7.85 13.90
CA PRO A 66 1.07 -7.20 15.14
C PRO A 66 1.49 -5.75 14.89
N GLY A 67 0.84 -4.82 15.59
CA GLY A 67 1.12 -3.39 15.48
C GLY A 67 0.48 -2.68 14.28
N LEU A 68 -0.33 -3.35 13.44
CA LEU A 68 -1.13 -2.70 12.41
C LEU A 68 -2.28 -1.90 13.06
N MET A 69 -2.34 -0.60 12.76
CA MET A 69 -3.33 0.34 13.29
C MET A 69 -4.39 0.73 12.27
N GLY A 70 -4.09 0.58 10.97
CA GLY A 70 -5.01 0.90 9.88
C GLY A 70 -4.48 0.42 8.54
N LEU A 71 -5.40 0.05 7.64
CA LEU A 71 -5.09 -0.36 6.28
C LEU A 71 -6.13 0.23 5.32
N SER A 72 -5.65 0.77 4.20
CA SER A 72 -6.47 1.25 3.10
C SER A 72 -5.84 0.79 1.80
N THR A 73 -6.67 0.29 0.89
CA THR A 73 -6.22 -0.12 -0.44
C THR A 73 -7.13 0.49 -1.49
N SER A 74 -6.52 0.88 -2.59
CA SER A 74 -7.18 1.56 -3.69
C SER A 74 -6.66 1.00 -5.00
N ALA A 75 -7.56 0.72 -5.94
CA ALA A 75 -7.18 0.31 -7.28
C ALA A 75 -7.89 1.15 -8.33
N SER A 76 -7.24 1.32 -9.47
CA SER A 76 -7.83 1.92 -10.67
C SER A 76 -7.58 1.00 -11.84
N GLU A 77 -8.64 0.42 -12.40
CA GLU A 77 -8.57 -0.39 -13.62
C GLU A 77 -8.19 0.48 -14.82
N ALA A 78 -8.76 1.68 -14.92
CA ALA A 78 -8.48 2.63 -16.00
C ALA A 78 -7.01 3.07 -16.04
N CYS A 79 -6.40 3.28 -14.87
CA CYS A 79 -4.98 3.59 -14.75
C CYS A 79 -4.10 2.36 -14.59
N GLY A 80 -4.67 1.15 -14.47
CA GLY A 80 -3.99 -0.09 -14.13
C GLY A 80 -3.05 0.09 -12.93
N SER A 81 -3.54 0.59 -11.80
CA SER A 81 -2.70 0.87 -10.64
C SER A 81 -3.30 0.30 -9.37
N LEU A 82 -2.45 -0.20 -8.47
CA LEU A 82 -2.79 -0.51 -7.08
C LEU A 82 -2.06 0.47 -6.16
N ARG A 83 -2.74 0.89 -5.11
CA ARG A 83 -2.21 1.70 -4.03
C ARG A 83 -2.55 1.08 -2.70
N THR A 84 -1.59 1.07 -1.78
CA THR A 84 -1.78 0.70 -0.37
C THR A 84 -1.37 1.85 0.53
N LEU A 85 -2.05 1.98 1.66
CA LEU A 85 -1.72 2.89 2.74
C LEU A 85 -1.96 2.15 4.05
N SER A 86 -0.96 2.11 4.91
CA SER A 86 -1.02 1.41 6.19
C SER A 86 -0.44 2.26 7.30
N ALA A 87 -1.00 2.13 8.50
CA ALA A 87 -0.50 2.76 9.71
C ALA A 87 -0.03 1.68 10.68
N TRP A 88 1.15 1.86 11.25
CA TRP A 88 1.80 0.93 12.15
C TRP A 88 2.19 1.62 13.45
N GLU A 89 2.16 0.90 14.57
CA GLU A 89 2.57 1.43 15.88
C GLU A 89 4.05 1.77 15.94
N SER A 90 4.88 1.12 15.11
CA SER A 90 6.32 1.33 15.02
C SER A 90 6.89 0.86 13.67
N GLU A 91 8.11 1.34 13.35
CA GLU A 91 8.86 0.87 12.18
C GLU A 91 9.20 -0.63 12.30
N GLU A 92 9.45 -1.13 13.50
CA GLU A 92 9.71 -2.56 13.75
C GLU A 92 8.49 -3.42 13.38
N ALA A 93 7.29 -3.01 13.79
CA ALA A 93 6.05 -3.69 13.43
C ALA A 93 5.82 -3.72 11.91
N MET A 94 6.01 -2.57 11.24
CA MET A 94 5.96 -2.48 9.77
C MET A 94 6.99 -3.41 9.11
N MET A 95 8.23 -3.38 9.58
CA MET A 95 9.32 -4.17 8.98
C MET A 95 9.11 -5.68 9.17
N ASN A 96 8.53 -6.11 10.28
CA ASN A 96 8.18 -7.53 10.49
C ASN A 96 7.22 -8.05 9.41
N PHE A 97 6.26 -7.23 8.96
CA PHE A 97 5.41 -7.54 7.82
C PHE A 97 6.18 -7.47 6.49
N VAL A 98 6.98 -6.42 6.27
CA VAL A 98 7.73 -6.23 5.01
C VAL A 98 8.71 -7.38 4.74
N VAL A 99 9.35 -7.93 5.77
CA VAL A 99 10.26 -9.08 5.66
C VAL A 99 9.52 -10.42 5.81
N GLY A 100 8.20 -10.40 5.97
CA GLY A 100 7.35 -11.58 6.04
C GLY A 100 7.32 -12.34 4.71
N GLU A 101 7.03 -13.64 4.78
CA GLU A 101 7.09 -14.55 3.63
C GLU A 101 6.18 -14.11 2.48
N ALA A 102 4.93 -13.70 2.78
CA ALA A 102 3.99 -13.26 1.76
C ALA A 102 4.46 -11.98 1.06
N HIS A 103 4.99 -11.03 1.82
CA HIS A 103 5.48 -9.77 1.26
C HIS A 103 6.75 -9.97 0.42
N LEU A 104 7.69 -10.79 0.89
CA LEU A 104 8.89 -11.15 0.12
C LEU A 104 8.55 -11.91 -1.17
N ALA A 105 7.56 -12.80 -1.15
CA ALA A 105 7.07 -13.48 -2.34
C ALA A 105 6.51 -12.48 -3.37
N ALA A 106 5.75 -11.48 -2.90
CA ALA A 106 5.22 -10.42 -3.76
C ALA A 106 6.32 -9.53 -4.35
N ILE A 107 7.33 -9.14 -3.55
CA ILE A 107 8.51 -8.41 -4.03
C ILE A 107 9.20 -9.18 -5.16
N GLY A 108 9.36 -10.49 -5.00
CA GLY A 108 9.93 -11.36 -6.03
C GLY A 108 9.15 -11.41 -7.35
N GLN A 109 7.87 -11.02 -7.35
CA GLN A 109 7.00 -11.01 -8.53
C GLN A 109 6.83 -9.62 -9.15
N VAL A 110 7.39 -8.55 -8.57
CA VAL A 110 7.18 -7.16 -9.06
C VAL A 110 7.52 -7.03 -10.55
N SER A 111 8.61 -7.63 -11.02
CA SER A 111 9.01 -7.59 -12.43
C SER A 111 8.02 -8.26 -13.40
N VAL A 112 7.14 -9.12 -12.91
CA VAL A 112 6.08 -9.78 -13.68
C VAL A 112 4.80 -8.95 -13.58
N ILE A 113 4.35 -8.67 -12.36
CA ILE A 113 3.06 -8.04 -12.09
C ILE A 113 3.06 -6.53 -12.37
N SER A 114 4.22 -5.93 -12.63
CA SER A 114 4.34 -4.49 -12.87
C SER A 114 4.96 -4.10 -14.20
N ARG A 115 4.33 -3.11 -14.86
CA ARG A 115 4.79 -2.49 -16.11
C ARG A 115 5.82 -1.36 -15.93
N GLY A 116 6.27 -1.09 -14.71
CA GLY A 116 7.17 0.03 -14.44
C GLY A 116 7.66 0.10 -13.01
N GLY A 117 7.60 -1.03 -12.31
CA GLY A 117 8.02 -1.21 -10.94
C GLY A 117 7.03 -0.75 -9.88
N SER A 118 7.47 -0.90 -8.64
CA SER A 118 6.77 -0.47 -7.43
C SER A 118 7.47 0.70 -6.77
N VAL A 119 6.69 1.66 -6.28
CA VAL A 119 7.16 2.84 -5.53
C VAL A 119 6.69 2.66 -4.09
N THR A 120 7.59 2.69 -3.12
CA THR A 120 7.24 2.49 -1.70
C THR A 120 7.84 3.57 -0.81
N GLY A 121 7.05 4.17 0.07
CA GLY A 121 7.50 5.18 1.03
C GLY A 121 6.99 4.89 2.43
N SER A 122 7.76 5.32 3.43
CA SER A 122 7.35 5.32 4.83
C SER A 122 7.73 6.64 5.51
N TRP A 123 6.86 7.10 6.40
CA TRP A 123 7.00 8.37 7.12
C TRP A 123 6.44 8.23 8.53
N SER A 124 6.87 9.08 9.44
CA SER A 124 6.18 9.26 10.73
C SER A 124 4.85 9.97 10.50
N ALA A 125 3.81 9.62 11.27
CA ALA A 125 2.51 10.30 11.20
C ALA A 125 2.61 11.80 11.49
N SER A 126 3.61 12.23 12.27
CA SER A 126 3.91 13.64 12.53
C SER A 126 4.47 14.43 11.34
N GLU A 127 4.93 13.76 10.29
CA GLU A 127 5.46 14.39 9.07
C GLU A 127 4.35 14.70 8.06
N LEU A 128 3.12 14.23 8.32
CA LEU A 128 1.96 14.44 7.47
C LEU A 128 0.98 15.40 8.15
N GLU A 129 0.45 16.37 7.41
CA GLU A 129 -0.61 17.26 7.91
C GLU A 129 -1.92 16.49 8.19
N SER A 130 -2.19 15.46 7.38
CA SER A 130 -3.25 14.48 7.58
C SER A 130 -2.88 13.17 6.91
N VAL A 131 -3.40 12.05 7.42
CA VAL A 131 -3.25 10.76 6.75
C VAL A 131 -4.40 10.61 5.76
N SER A 132 -4.11 10.93 4.50
CA SER A 132 -5.05 10.85 3.38
C SER A 132 -4.32 10.41 2.12
N TRP A 133 -5.08 9.90 1.14
CA TRP A 133 -4.51 9.55 -0.17
C TRP A 133 -3.86 10.75 -0.86
N GLU A 134 -4.47 11.94 -0.76
CA GLU A 134 -3.92 13.17 -1.34
C GLU A 134 -2.56 13.52 -0.73
N ALA A 135 -2.45 13.50 0.60
CA ALA A 135 -1.21 13.83 1.30
C ALA A 135 -0.10 12.81 0.98
N VAL A 136 -0.43 11.53 0.91
CA VAL A 136 0.54 10.45 0.63
C VAL A 136 0.98 10.47 -0.83
N VAL A 137 0.07 10.68 -1.77
CA VAL A 137 0.40 10.81 -3.20
C VAL A 137 1.30 12.03 -3.44
N ALA A 138 1.06 13.14 -2.74
CA ALA A 138 1.94 14.30 -2.81
C ALA A 138 3.40 13.96 -2.41
N GLN A 139 3.60 13.08 -1.43
CA GLN A 139 4.94 12.63 -1.03
C GLN A 139 5.63 11.75 -2.09
N PHE A 140 4.88 11.07 -2.96
CA PHE A 140 5.44 10.33 -4.08
C PHE A 140 5.93 11.22 -5.23
N ALA A 141 5.55 12.50 -5.27
CA ALA A 141 6.05 13.43 -6.28
C ALA A 141 7.58 13.67 -6.14
N ASP A 142 8.10 13.59 -4.92
CA ASP A 142 9.51 13.84 -4.57
C ASP A 142 10.29 12.53 -4.28
N HIS A 143 9.83 11.39 -4.80
CA HIS A 143 10.24 10.07 -4.32
C HIS A 143 11.76 9.78 -4.36
N THR A 144 12.30 9.30 -3.24
CA THR A 144 13.66 8.77 -3.09
C THR A 144 13.71 7.31 -2.58
N GLY A 145 12.56 6.66 -2.40
CA GLY A 145 12.45 5.29 -1.91
C GLY A 145 12.87 4.23 -2.95
N PRO A 146 12.95 2.95 -2.56
CA PRO A 146 13.33 1.90 -3.47
C PRO A 146 12.27 1.74 -4.57
N ALA A 147 12.75 1.73 -5.82
CA ALA A 147 11.99 1.28 -6.98
C ALA A 147 12.31 -0.21 -7.19
N TYR A 148 11.30 -1.06 -7.06
CA TYR A 148 11.41 -2.51 -7.30
C TYR A 148 10.93 -2.87 -8.70
#